data_AF-A0A7W3IGV0-F1
#
_entry.id   AF-A0A7W3IGV0-F1
#
_cell.length_a   1.000
_cell.length_b   1.000
_cell.length_c   1.000
_cell.angle_alpha   90.00
_cell.angle_beta   90.00
_cell.angle_gamma   90.00
#
_symmetry.space_group_name_H-M   'P 1'
#
loop_
_entity.id
_entity.type
_entity.pdbx_description
1 polymer ?
#
loop_
_entity_poly.entity_id
_entity_poly.type
_entity_poly.pdbx_seq_one_letter_code
_entity_poly.pdbx_strand_id
1 'polypeptide(L)'
;MKKIILTALIPFALLAGSNAFAGTQNCAAKISAIEAQIEAAKQYGNTYKIAGLQTALAQAKANCTDAGQASKAEEKVRKAQEDVRKTQEDVRKAEQSLREAQAKRDAKKISKAQEKLNEKQFKLREKMQDLREAQANLAALKG
;
A
#
# COMPACT_ATOMS: atom_id res chain seq x y z
N MET A 1 65.60 21.63 3.56
CA MET A 1 65.33 20.26 3.07
C MET A 1 63.90 19.89 3.50
N LYS A 2 62.91 20.00 2.61
CA LYS A 2 62.16 18.91 1.91
C LYS A 2 60.72 18.88 2.51
N LYS A 3 59.74 19.55 1.87
CA LYS A 3 58.67 19.01 0.98
C LYS A 3 58.02 17.75 1.61
N ILE A 4 56.70 17.63 1.81
CA ILE A 4 55.60 17.34 0.84
C ILE A 4 54.31 17.29 1.74
N ILE A 5 53.27 18.11 1.54
CA ILE A 5 52.13 17.99 0.61
C ILE A 5 51.14 16.83 0.94
N LEU A 6 49.88 17.25 1.20
CA LEU A 6 48.56 16.65 0.89
C LEU A 6 48.35 15.13 0.96
N THR A 7 47.25 14.73 1.64
CA THR A 7 46.15 13.80 1.25
C THR A 7 45.52 13.20 2.52
N ALA A 8 44.22 12.98 2.68
CA ALA A 8 43.09 13.00 1.78
C ALA A 8 41.80 13.33 2.57
N LEU A 9 40.90 14.07 1.91
CA LEU A 9 39.48 14.18 2.26
C LEU A 9 38.88 12.78 2.42
N ILE A 10 38.30 12.50 3.58
CA ILE A 10 37.34 11.40 3.74
C ILE A 10 35.98 11.94 3.28
N PRO A 11 35.41 11.47 2.16
CA PRO A 11 34.05 11.82 1.81
C PRO A 11 33.12 11.08 2.76
N PHE A 12 32.51 11.81 3.69
CA PHE A 12 31.41 11.28 4.48
C PHE A 12 30.26 10.98 3.52
N ALA A 13 29.93 9.69 3.48
CA ALA A 13 28.91 9.04 2.67
C ALA A 13 27.66 9.90 2.42
N LEU A 14 27.32 10.06 1.15
CA LEU A 14 25.98 10.37 0.69
C LEU A 14 25.05 9.21 1.06
N LEU A 15 24.30 9.37 2.15
CA LEU A 15 23.13 8.57 2.47
C LEU A 15 22.05 9.48 3.02
N ALA A 16 21.07 9.81 2.17
CA ALA A 16 19.64 9.80 2.50
C ALA A 16 18.86 10.55 1.41
N GLY A 17 18.16 9.78 0.59
CA GLY A 17 17.19 10.29 -0.38
C GLY A 17 16.38 9.16 -0.98
N SER A 18 16.15 8.10 -0.21
CA SER A 18 15.20 7.03 -0.55
C SER A 18 13.79 7.61 -0.45
N ASN A 19 13.35 8.34 -1.47
CA ASN A 19 11.94 8.66 -1.64
C ASN A 19 11.22 7.42 -2.20
N ALA A 20 11.22 6.35 -1.42
CA ALA A 20 10.23 5.30 -1.53
C ALA A 20 8.92 5.85 -0.95
N PHE A 21 8.26 6.75 -1.68
CA PHE A 21 6.87 7.09 -1.40
C PHE A 21 5.99 5.94 -1.88
N ALA A 22 5.99 4.85 -1.10
CA ALA A 22 5.05 3.74 -1.20
C ALA A 22 3.80 4.01 -0.35
N GLY A 23 3.29 5.24 -0.40
CA GLY A 23 1.97 5.61 0.07
C GLY A 23 1.17 6.08 -1.13
N THR A 24 -0.15 5.87 -1.13
CA THR A 24 -1.06 6.43 -2.14
C THR A 24 -0.94 7.97 -2.15
N GLN A 25 0.00 8.50 -2.93
CA GLN A 25 0.14 9.94 -3.14
C GLN A 25 -1.06 10.40 -3.96
N ASN A 26 -1.81 11.37 -3.43
CA ASN A 26 -2.79 12.15 -4.17
C ASN A 26 -2.12 12.80 -5.41
N CYS A 27 -2.89 13.07 -6.48
CA CYS A 27 -2.30 13.51 -7.75
C CYS A 27 -1.48 14.79 -7.58
N ALA A 28 -1.93 15.70 -6.71
CA ALA A 28 -1.22 16.91 -6.34
C ALA A 28 0.19 16.61 -5.79
N ALA A 29 0.34 15.71 -4.81
CA ALA A 29 1.66 15.40 -4.26
C ALA A 29 2.56 14.68 -5.27
N LYS A 30 1.98 13.83 -6.13
CA LYS A 30 2.74 13.21 -7.24
C LYS A 30 3.27 14.27 -8.21
N ILE A 31 2.44 15.25 -8.58
CA ILE A 31 2.82 16.36 -9.46
C ILE A 31 3.92 17.22 -8.79
N SER A 32 3.73 17.61 -7.53
CA SER A 32 4.72 18.40 -6.78
C SER A 32 6.06 17.67 -6.60
N ALA A 33 6.04 16.35 -6.38
CA ALA A 33 7.25 15.55 -6.27
C ALA A 33 8.03 15.49 -7.61
N ILE A 34 7.34 15.47 -8.74
CA ILE A 34 7.98 15.53 -10.06
C ILE A 34 8.55 16.93 -10.32
N GLU A 35 7.82 17.99 -9.96
CA GLU A 35 8.29 19.38 -10.08
C GLU A 35 9.54 19.65 -9.23
N ALA A 36 9.58 19.14 -7.98
CA ALA A 36 10.77 19.22 -7.13
C ALA A 36 11.98 18.48 -7.72
N GLN A 37 11.76 17.32 -8.35
CA GLN A 37 12.84 16.58 -9.03
C GLN A 37 13.36 17.32 -10.27
N ILE A 38 12.49 18.06 -10.98
CA ILE A 38 12.89 18.91 -12.11
C ILE A 38 13.78 20.05 -11.60
N GLU A 39 13.38 20.75 -10.53
CA GLU A 39 14.20 21.82 -9.93
C GLU A 39 15.57 21.31 -9.47
N ALA A 40 15.60 20.16 -8.79
CA ALA A 40 16.87 19.53 -8.42
C ALA A 40 17.71 19.17 -9.67
N ALA A 41 17.10 18.59 -10.71
CA ALA A 41 17.83 18.22 -11.93
C ALA A 41 18.37 19.43 -12.70
N LYS A 42 17.69 20.59 -12.63
CA LYS A 42 18.18 21.87 -13.16
C LYS A 42 19.46 22.34 -12.47
N GLN A 43 19.52 22.23 -11.14
CA GLN A 43 20.71 22.63 -10.37
C GLN A 43 21.98 21.86 -10.79
N TYR A 44 21.84 20.60 -11.21
CA TYR A 44 22.96 19.77 -11.66
C TYR A 44 23.13 19.74 -13.19
N GLY A 45 22.36 20.52 -13.95
CA GLY A 45 22.48 20.61 -15.42
C GLY A 45 22.15 19.31 -16.18
N ASN A 46 21.39 18.38 -15.57
CA ASN A 46 21.08 17.09 -16.20
C ASN A 46 19.88 17.20 -17.16
N THR A 47 20.14 17.67 -18.37
CA THR A 47 19.13 17.94 -19.41
C THR A 47 18.33 16.70 -19.82
N TYR A 48 18.97 15.52 -19.90
CA TYR A 48 18.28 14.28 -20.23
C TYR A 48 17.26 13.88 -19.16
N LYS A 49 17.65 14.00 -17.88
CA LYS A 49 16.76 13.75 -16.74
C LYS A 49 15.60 14.76 -16.70
N ILE A 50 15.85 16.03 -17.00
CA ILE A 50 14.81 17.07 -17.07
C ILE A 50 13.77 16.72 -18.13
N ALA A 51 14.17 16.34 -19.35
CA ALA A 51 13.24 15.99 -20.43
C ALA A 51 12.36 14.77 -20.06
N GLY A 52 12.96 13.75 -19.43
CA GLY A 52 12.21 12.60 -18.91
C GLY A 52 11.20 12.98 -17.83
N LEU A 53 11.61 13.81 -16.87
CA LEU A 53 10.74 14.28 -15.79
C LEU A 53 9.61 15.20 -16.30
N GLN A 54 9.87 16.05 -17.30
CA GLN A 54 8.84 16.88 -17.95
C GLN A 54 7.79 16.02 -18.66
N THR A 55 8.22 14.94 -19.32
CA THR A 55 7.31 13.96 -19.93
C THR A 55 6.46 13.28 -18.86
N ALA A 56 7.08 12.83 -17.76
CA ALA A 56 6.37 12.25 -16.62
C ALA A 56 5.38 13.22 -15.99
N LEU A 57 5.73 14.52 -15.89
CA LEU A 57 4.86 15.58 -15.38
C LEU A 57 3.64 15.76 -16.29
N ALA A 58 3.84 15.84 -17.60
CA ALA A 58 2.77 15.97 -18.57
C ALA A 58 1.81 14.77 -18.52
N GLN A 59 2.36 13.55 -18.44
CA GLN A 59 1.56 12.34 -18.27
C GLN A 59 0.81 12.32 -16.94
N ALA A 60 1.42 12.78 -15.84
CA ALA A 60 0.77 12.89 -14.55
C ALA A 60 -0.37 13.92 -14.58
N LYS A 61 -0.17 15.10 -15.17
CA LYS A 61 -1.21 16.12 -15.33
C LYS A 61 -2.35 15.66 -16.24
N ALA A 62 -2.06 14.89 -17.28
CA ALA A 62 -3.06 14.39 -18.22
C ALA A 62 -3.87 13.20 -17.68
N ASN A 63 -3.24 12.29 -16.92
CA ASN A 63 -3.84 11.00 -16.55
C ASN A 63 -4.14 10.85 -15.05
N CYS A 64 -3.55 11.67 -14.19
CA CYS A 64 -3.84 11.66 -12.77
C CYS A 64 -5.01 12.62 -12.51
N THR A 65 -6.23 12.08 -12.54
CA THR A 65 -7.40 12.79 -12.04
C THR A 65 -7.70 12.29 -10.63
N ASP A 66 -7.81 13.21 -9.66
CA ASP A 66 -8.19 12.85 -8.29
C ASP A 66 -9.55 12.12 -8.26
N ALA A 67 -10.46 12.48 -9.17
CA ALA A 67 -11.73 11.78 -9.39
C ALA A 67 -11.55 10.30 -9.82
N GLY A 68 -10.59 10.02 -10.72
CA GLY A 68 -10.29 8.66 -11.14
C GLY A 68 -9.61 7.82 -10.06
N GLN A 69 -8.79 8.44 -9.21
CA GLN A 69 -8.18 7.77 -8.05
C GLN A 69 -9.23 7.48 -6.96
N ALA A 70 -10.08 8.46 -6.64
CA ALA A 70 -11.16 8.31 -5.68
C ALA A 70 -12.14 7.21 -6.11
N SER A 71 -12.58 7.20 -7.37
CA SER A 71 -13.48 6.16 -7.88
C SER A 71 -12.89 4.74 -7.75
N LYS A 72 -11.60 4.56 -8.08
CA LYS A 72 -10.92 3.28 -7.90
C LYS A 72 -10.80 2.88 -6.42
N ALA A 73 -10.56 3.84 -5.53
CA ALA A 73 -10.50 3.59 -4.10
C ALA A 73 -11.89 3.22 -3.53
N GLU A 74 -12.96 3.85 -3.99
CA GLU A 74 -14.35 3.48 -3.65
C GLU A 74 -14.68 2.06 -4.11
N GLU A 75 -14.29 1.68 -5.33
CA GLU A 75 -14.46 0.32 -5.83
C GLU A 75 -13.71 -0.70 -4.96
N LYS A 76 -12.48 -0.39 -4.55
CA LYS A 76 -11.70 -1.24 -3.64
C LYS A 76 -12.39 -1.41 -2.29
N VAL A 77 -12.93 -0.32 -1.70
CA VAL A 77 -13.71 -0.39 -0.46
C VAL A 77 -14.92 -1.30 -0.64
N ARG A 78 -15.68 -1.14 -1.73
CA ARG A 78 -16.86 -1.98 -2.00
C ARG A 78 -16.50 -3.47 -2.10
N LYS A 79 -15.42 -3.80 -2.81
CA LYS A 79 -14.92 -5.19 -2.92
C LYS A 79 -14.49 -5.74 -1.56
N ALA A 80 -13.73 -4.98 -0.79
CA ALA A 80 -13.31 -5.40 0.55
C ALA A 80 -14.51 -5.62 1.50
N GLN A 81 -15.54 -4.77 1.43
CA GLN A 81 -16.79 -4.98 2.18
C GLN A 81 -17.51 -6.27 1.78
N GLU A 82 -17.56 -6.58 0.48
CA GLU A 82 -18.12 -7.83 -0.01
C GLU A 82 -17.33 -9.06 0.48
N ASP A 83 -16.01 -8.99 0.47
CA ASP A 83 -15.14 -10.07 0.95
C ASP A 83 -15.29 -10.30 2.45
N VAL A 84 -15.42 -9.22 3.25
CA VAL A 84 -15.76 -9.33 4.68
C VAL A 84 -17.11 -10.03 4.84
N ARG A 85 -18.14 -9.63 4.10
CA ARG A 85 -19.48 -10.25 4.19
C ARG A 85 -19.44 -11.75 3.85
N LYS A 86 -18.78 -12.13 2.76
CA LYS A 86 -18.60 -13.55 2.37
C LYS A 86 -17.85 -14.33 3.43
N THR A 87 -16.78 -13.77 3.98
CA THR A 87 -15.98 -14.43 5.02
C THR A 87 -16.76 -14.58 6.33
N GLN A 88 -17.61 -13.62 6.68
CA GLN A 88 -18.53 -13.76 7.82
C GLN A 88 -19.54 -14.90 7.62
N GLU A 89 -20.05 -15.10 6.40
CA GLU A 89 -20.90 -16.26 6.08
C GLU A 89 -20.15 -17.59 6.26
N ASP A 90 -18.89 -17.64 5.84
CA ASP A 90 -18.04 -18.83 6.02
C ASP A 90 -17.78 -19.14 7.50
N VAL A 91 -17.56 -18.11 8.33
CA VAL A 91 -17.47 -18.27 9.79
C VAL A 91 -18.77 -18.85 10.35
N ARG A 92 -19.94 -18.31 9.97
CA ARG A 92 -21.24 -18.83 10.43
C ARG A 92 -21.45 -20.31 10.05
N LYS A 93 -21.05 -20.71 8.84
CA LYS A 93 -21.12 -22.12 8.39
C LYS A 93 -20.15 -23.02 9.19
N ALA A 94 -18.96 -22.53 9.50
CA ALA A 94 -18.00 -23.25 10.32
C ALA A 94 -18.49 -23.44 11.77
N GLU A 95 -19.11 -22.41 12.35
CA GLU A 95 -19.74 -22.49 13.68
C GLU A 95 -20.89 -23.51 13.70
N GLN A 96 -21.72 -23.54 12.64
CA GLN A 96 -22.76 -24.55 12.52
C GLN A 96 -22.18 -25.96 12.46
N SER A 97 -21.12 -26.16 11.67
CA SER A 97 -20.44 -27.45 11.57
C SER A 97 -19.87 -27.91 12.92
N LEU A 98 -19.35 -26.98 13.72
CA LEU A 98 -18.88 -27.25 15.08
C LEU A 98 -20.04 -27.66 16.00
N ARG A 99 -21.16 -26.93 15.98
CA ARG A 99 -22.35 -27.27 16.77
C ARG A 99 -22.89 -28.66 16.43
N GLU A 100 -22.95 -29.00 15.14
CA GLU A 100 -23.40 -30.32 14.69
C GLU A 100 -22.45 -31.45 15.14
N ALA A 101 -21.13 -31.21 15.10
CA ALA A 101 -20.15 -32.17 15.59
C ALA A 101 -20.25 -32.37 17.11
N GLN A 102 -20.47 -31.29 17.87
CA GLN A 102 -20.71 -31.31 19.31
C GLN A 102 -21.98 -32.10 19.67
N ALA A 103 -23.08 -31.87 18.95
CA ALA A 103 -24.33 -32.59 19.15
C ALA A 103 -24.18 -34.11 18.93
N LYS A 104 -23.36 -34.50 17.94
CA LYS A 104 -23.05 -35.91 17.65
C LYS A 104 -21.98 -36.52 18.57
N ARG A 105 -21.37 -35.72 19.46
CA ARG A 105 -20.26 -36.11 20.35
C ARG A 105 -19.08 -36.77 19.61
N ASP A 106 -18.85 -36.39 18.35
CA ASP A 106 -17.77 -36.92 17.53
C ASP A 106 -16.49 -36.11 17.76
N ALA A 107 -15.65 -36.56 18.68
CA ALA A 107 -14.44 -35.85 19.09
C ALA A 107 -13.51 -35.50 17.92
N LYS A 108 -13.40 -36.39 16.92
CA LYS A 108 -12.57 -36.17 15.73
C LYS A 108 -13.14 -35.06 14.85
N LYS A 109 -14.45 -35.04 14.64
CA LYS A 109 -15.11 -33.95 13.88
C LYS A 109 -15.11 -32.63 14.65
N ILE A 110 -15.26 -32.65 15.97
CA ILE A 110 -15.17 -31.44 16.81
C ILE A 110 -13.81 -30.79 16.64
N SER A 111 -12.71 -31.56 16.78
CA SER A 111 -11.35 -31.04 16.61
C SER A 111 -11.14 -30.39 15.23
N LYS A 112 -11.58 -31.07 14.16
CA LYS A 112 -11.46 -30.54 12.79
C LYS A 112 -12.35 -29.31 12.54
N ALA A 113 -13.54 -29.28 13.12
CA ALA A 113 -14.45 -28.15 12.98
C ALA A 113 -13.92 -26.91 13.73
N GLN A 114 -13.32 -27.11 14.91
CA GLN A 114 -12.68 -26.03 15.67
C GLN A 114 -11.49 -25.43 14.92
N GLU A 115 -10.64 -26.27 14.33
CA GLU A 115 -9.51 -25.82 13.50
C GLU A 115 -9.99 -24.97 12.32
N LYS A 116 -10.99 -25.47 11.57
CA LYS A 116 -11.60 -24.72 10.46
C LYS A 116 -12.22 -23.42 10.91
N LEU A 117 -12.93 -23.40 12.05
CA LEU A 117 -13.51 -22.18 12.59
C LEU A 117 -12.42 -21.15 12.88
N ASN A 118 -11.32 -21.58 13.52
CA ASN A 118 -10.19 -20.71 13.82
C ASN A 118 -9.55 -20.14 12.54
N GLU A 119 -9.38 -20.96 11.49
CA GLU A 119 -8.90 -20.53 10.17
C GLU A 119 -9.82 -19.47 9.56
N LYS A 120 -11.15 -19.68 9.57
CA LYS A 120 -12.11 -18.70 9.02
C LYS A 120 -12.14 -17.41 9.83
N GLN A 121 -12.02 -17.49 11.15
CA GLN A 121 -11.91 -16.30 12.01
C GLN A 121 -10.61 -15.52 11.76
N PHE A 122 -9.50 -16.21 11.53
CA PHE A 122 -8.25 -15.56 11.13
C PHE A 122 -8.39 -14.83 9.80
N LYS A 123 -8.97 -15.50 8.79
CA LYS A 123 -9.22 -14.91 7.49
C LYS A 123 -10.17 -13.70 7.58
N LEU A 124 -11.18 -13.76 8.44
CA LEU A 124 -12.07 -12.63 8.67
C LEU A 124 -11.30 -11.41 9.21
N ARG A 125 -10.39 -11.60 10.17
CA ARG A 125 -9.54 -10.52 10.68
C ARG A 125 -8.67 -9.90 9.59
N GLU A 126 -8.09 -10.73 8.72
CA GLU A 126 -7.33 -10.26 7.55
C GLU A 126 -8.22 -9.41 6.63
N LYS A 127 -9.43 -9.87 6.29
CA LYS A 127 -10.36 -9.10 5.42
C LYS A 127 -10.86 -7.82 6.06
N MET A 128 -11.02 -7.79 7.37
CA MET A 128 -11.32 -6.56 8.10
C MET A 128 -10.15 -5.56 8.07
N GLN A 129 -8.90 -6.06 8.11
CA GLN A 129 -7.72 -5.22 7.95
C GLN A 129 -7.62 -4.65 6.52
N ASP A 130 -7.83 -5.49 5.50
CA ASP A 130 -7.88 -5.08 4.09
C ASP A 130 -8.92 -3.97 3.87
N LEU A 131 -10.13 -4.13 4.46
CA LEU A 131 -11.18 -3.14 4.40
C LEU A 131 -10.77 -1.82 5.07
N ARG A 132 -10.17 -1.89 6.27
CA ARG A 132 -9.70 -0.71 7.00
C ARG A 132 -8.64 0.06 6.21
N GLU A 133 -7.70 -0.64 5.59
CA GLU A 133 -6.68 -0.05 4.74
C GLU A 133 -7.30 0.61 3.49
N ALA A 134 -8.24 -0.06 2.83
CA ALA A 134 -8.95 0.51 1.69
C ALA A 134 -9.72 1.79 2.07
N GLN A 135 -10.36 1.81 3.24
CA GLN A 135 -11.05 2.99 3.76
C GLN A 135 -10.09 4.13 4.10
N ALA A 136 -8.94 3.84 4.71
CA ALA A 136 -7.91 4.83 5.00
C ALA A 136 -7.35 5.46 3.71
N ASN A 137 -7.09 4.64 2.69
CA ASN A 137 -6.64 5.11 1.38
C ASN A 137 -7.68 6.01 0.70
N LEU A 138 -8.96 5.64 0.78
CA LEU A 138 -10.04 6.48 0.25
C LEU A 138 -10.15 7.82 0.99
N ALA A 139 -10.01 7.81 2.32
CA ALA A 139 -10.05 9.03 3.13
C ALA A 139 -8.88 9.97 2.79
N ALA A 140 -7.66 9.43 2.60
CA ALA A 140 -6.48 10.19 2.23
C ALA A 140 -6.56 10.81 0.82
N LEU A 141 -7.43 10.30 -0.05
CA LEU A 141 -7.68 10.90 -1.38
C LEU A 141 -8.77 11.98 -1.36
N LYS A 142 -9.60 12.02 -0.31
CA LYS A 142 -10.72 12.97 -0.17
C LYS A 142 -10.43 14.13 0.79
N GLY A 143 -9.40 14.00 1.63
CA GLY A 143 -8.90 15.05 2.53
C GLY A 143 -7.66 15.73 1.98
#